data_AF-A0A919RE89-F1
#
_entry.id   AF-A0A919RE89-F1
#
_cell.length_a   1.000
_cell.length_b   1.000
_cell.length_c   1.000
_cell.angle_alpha   90.00
_cell.angle_beta   90.00
_cell.angle_gamma   90.00
#
_symmetry.space_group_name_H-M   'P 1'
#
loop_
_entity.id
_entity.type
_entity.pdbx_description
1 polymer ?
#
loop_
_entity_poly.entity_id
_entity_poly.type
_entity_poly.pdbx_seq_one_letter_code
_entity_poly.pdbx_strand_id
1 'polypeptide(L)'
;MGGWRTPGRLSLVCSGWVLGLAFLAGPAAFAAAPDPAQDAQLVFCLSPAQRDPLLIAAVNLGIASEKSGGNLKVHGKWLTVDQWRKEHKEPFDRACAALRASSPGAAPPEGGGGAPSGWLGVLVPVAFGAVLTLASTEWRVASDRRRREADLLMARFTAFREAYAQQLHDWTDNDSRQPDPVMTRARHADLLSQILLVGGMHKRCGEPAARLRVTLEGELRVIGYDDWLAIQSSGHNPEPERIRAALATFERDNRLLADLVAGNGLMLFAGAALGRSRETRRTRRARRAARRAARTAGRSTSTTRSTTQQDANPGNPHDSERST
;
A
#
# COMPACT_ATOMS: atom_id res chain seq x y z
N MET A 1 9.25 -44.16 -16.85
CA MET A 1 10.71 -43.92 -16.85
C MET A 1 11.02 -42.97 -17.98
N GLY A 2 11.03 -41.66 -17.74
CA GLY A 2 11.26 -40.63 -18.76
C GLY A 2 12.32 -39.65 -18.26
N GLY A 3 13.53 -39.75 -18.82
CA GLY A 3 14.69 -38.96 -18.42
C GLY A 3 14.60 -37.52 -18.91
N TRP A 4 14.73 -36.57 -17.99
CA TRP A 4 14.80 -35.15 -18.30
C TRP A 4 16.25 -34.79 -18.65
N ARG A 5 16.46 -34.41 -19.92
CA ARG A 5 17.73 -33.89 -20.43
C ARG A 5 17.95 -32.47 -19.89
N THR A 6 19.08 -32.26 -19.24
CA THR A 6 19.60 -30.95 -18.83
C THR A 6 20.16 -30.20 -20.05
N PRO A 7 19.74 -28.95 -20.33
CA PRO A 7 20.42 -28.13 -21.32
C PRO A 7 21.67 -27.45 -20.73
N GLY A 8 22.82 -27.85 -21.28
CA GLY A 8 23.90 -26.99 -21.76
C GLY A 8 24.38 -25.83 -20.89
N ARG A 9 25.50 -26.05 -20.19
CA ARG A 9 26.44 -24.98 -19.81
C ARG A 9 27.11 -24.43 -21.07
N LEU A 10 26.87 -23.17 -21.40
CA LEU A 10 27.67 -22.41 -22.36
C LEU A 10 28.71 -21.57 -21.59
N SER A 11 29.95 -22.05 -21.62
CA SER A 11 31.16 -21.25 -21.36
C SER A 11 31.72 -20.78 -22.70
N LEU A 12 31.88 -19.46 -22.89
CA LEU A 12 32.80 -18.85 -23.86
C LEU A 12 32.91 -17.36 -23.50
N VAL A 13 33.99 -16.92 -22.84
CA VAL A 13 35.27 -16.48 -23.42
C VAL A 13 35.08 -15.27 -24.33
N CYS A 14 35.28 -14.08 -23.77
CA CYS A 14 35.75 -12.89 -24.49
C CYS A 14 36.70 -12.14 -23.56
N SER A 15 37.93 -12.62 -23.56
CA SER A 15 39.11 -12.00 -22.98
C SER A 15 39.57 -10.82 -23.84
N GLY A 16 40.00 -9.75 -23.17
CA GLY A 16 41.19 -9.00 -23.60
C GLY A 16 40.95 -7.78 -24.49
N TRP A 17 41.81 -6.77 -24.27
CA TRP A 17 41.99 -5.51 -25.03
C TRP A 17 41.26 -4.25 -24.55
N VAL A 18 41.40 -3.85 -23.28
CA VAL A 18 41.48 -2.42 -22.89
C VAL A 18 42.44 -2.21 -21.70
N LEU A 19 43.63 -2.81 -21.75
CA LEU A 19 44.65 -2.64 -20.72
C LEU A 19 45.96 -2.24 -21.40
N GLY A 20 46.18 -0.92 -21.55
CA GLY A 20 47.49 -0.41 -21.93
C GLY A 20 47.47 0.90 -22.69
N LEU A 21 47.14 2.03 -22.03
CA LEU A 21 47.67 3.36 -22.38
C LEU A 21 47.26 4.51 -21.43
N ALA A 22 47.32 4.32 -20.10
CA ALA A 22 46.97 5.42 -19.17
C ALA A 22 47.75 5.44 -17.85
N PHE A 23 49.03 5.05 -17.84
CA PHE A 23 49.82 4.97 -16.59
C PHE A 23 51.01 5.93 -16.48
N LEU A 24 51.04 7.05 -17.23
CA LEU A 24 52.17 7.99 -17.18
C LEU A 24 51.80 9.48 -17.07
N ALA A 25 50.59 9.80 -16.60
CA ALA A 25 50.25 11.13 -16.13
C ALA A 25 50.17 11.12 -14.60
N GLY A 26 51.29 11.35 -13.93
CA GLY A 26 51.30 11.59 -12.48
C GLY A 26 50.45 12.82 -12.18
N PRO A 27 49.50 12.76 -11.22
CA PRO A 27 48.71 13.93 -10.87
C PRO A 27 49.65 14.93 -10.19
N ALA A 28 49.96 16.02 -10.88
CA ALA A 28 50.34 17.24 -10.21
C ALA A 28 49.18 17.57 -9.26
N ALA A 29 49.37 17.34 -7.97
CA ALA A 29 48.44 17.69 -6.92
C ALA A 29 48.40 19.23 -6.81
N PHE A 30 47.76 19.86 -7.79
CA PHE A 30 47.23 21.20 -7.60
C PHE A 30 46.18 21.06 -6.51
N ALA A 31 46.50 21.58 -5.33
CA ALA A 31 45.52 21.82 -4.28
C ALA A 31 44.44 22.71 -4.89
N ALA A 32 43.35 22.10 -5.36
CA ALA A 32 42.22 22.80 -5.90
C ALA A 32 41.79 23.83 -4.86
N ALA A 33 41.73 25.09 -5.26
CA ALA A 33 41.22 26.14 -4.40
C ALA A 33 39.84 25.68 -3.87
N PRO A 34 39.56 25.88 -2.56
CA PRO A 34 38.30 25.44 -1.97
C PRO A 34 37.13 25.98 -2.79
N ASP A 35 36.30 25.07 -3.28
CA ASP A 35 35.14 25.40 -4.11
C ASP A 35 34.04 25.99 -3.19
N PRO A 36 33.70 27.28 -3.34
CA PRO A 36 32.70 27.93 -2.49
C PRO A 36 31.32 27.26 -2.60
N ALA A 37 31.04 26.52 -3.69
CA ALA A 37 29.80 25.77 -3.83
C ALA A 37 29.72 24.57 -2.87
N GLN A 38 30.85 23.93 -2.56
CA GLN A 38 30.91 22.82 -1.60
C GLN A 38 30.67 23.32 -0.17
N ASP A 39 31.22 24.48 0.18
CA ASP A 39 31.02 25.08 1.49
C ASP A 39 29.55 25.48 1.71
N ALA A 40 28.90 26.07 0.71
CA ALA A 40 27.47 26.40 0.77
C ALA A 40 26.58 25.16 0.93
N GLN A 41 26.90 24.07 0.22
CA GLN A 41 26.20 22.80 0.35
C GLN A 41 26.35 22.21 1.76
N LEU A 42 27.55 22.31 2.32
CA LEU A 42 27.85 21.80 3.63
C LEU A 42 27.10 22.56 4.73
N VAL A 43 27.05 23.89 4.62
CA VAL A 43 26.25 24.75 5.52
C VAL A 43 24.76 24.40 5.43
N PHE A 44 24.24 24.17 4.22
CA PHE A 44 22.84 23.76 4.02
C PHE A 44 22.53 22.44 4.74
N CYS A 45 23.33 21.40 4.51
CA CYS A 45 23.10 20.07 5.08
C CYS A 45 23.32 20.00 6.60
N LEU A 46 24.15 20.87 7.17
CA LEU A 46 24.38 20.94 8.62
C LEU A 46 23.39 21.84 9.37
N SER A 47 22.57 22.61 8.64
CA SER A 47 21.58 23.48 9.25
C SER A 47 20.58 22.67 10.11
N PRO A 48 20.17 23.17 11.31
CA PRO A 48 19.27 22.43 12.20
C PRO A 48 17.96 21.98 11.55
N ALA A 49 17.46 22.77 10.59
CA ALA A 49 16.26 22.46 9.83
C ALA A 49 16.42 21.25 8.89
N GLN A 50 17.65 20.98 8.41
CA GLN A 50 17.94 19.91 7.46
C GLN A 50 18.48 18.64 8.11
N ARG A 51 18.76 18.65 9.42
CA ARG A 51 19.32 17.48 10.13
C ARG A 51 18.40 16.26 10.06
N ASP A 52 17.12 16.38 10.39
CA ASP A 52 16.21 15.22 10.34
C ASP A 52 15.97 14.70 8.90
N PRO A 53 15.74 15.58 7.90
CA PRO A 53 15.71 15.16 6.50
C PRO A 53 16.99 14.45 6.02
N LEU A 54 18.17 14.92 6.43
CA LEU A 54 19.46 14.30 6.09
C LEU A 54 19.57 12.88 6.65
N LEU A 55 19.15 12.68 7.90
CA LEU A 55 19.12 11.35 8.54
C LEU A 55 18.15 10.40 7.82
N ILE A 56 16.99 10.91 7.41
CA ILE A 56 16.02 10.13 6.62
C ILE A 56 16.60 9.74 5.27
N ALA A 57 17.28 10.66 4.58
CA ALA A 57 17.95 10.37 3.32
C ALA A 57 19.02 9.29 3.47
N ALA A 58 19.81 9.34 4.54
CA ALA A 58 20.84 8.33 4.83
C ALA A 58 20.24 6.92 5.04
N VAL A 59 19.10 6.81 5.74
CA VAL A 59 18.38 5.53 5.93
C VAL A 59 17.78 5.04 4.62
N ASN A 60 17.16 5.93 3.83
CA ASN A 60 16.55 5.57 2.55
C ASN A 60 17.58 5.09 1.51
N LEU A 61 18.80 5.65 1.55
CA LEU A 61 19.92 5.22 0.71
C LEU A 61 20.60 3.93 1.20
N GLY A 62 20.19 3.38 2.35
CA GLY A 62 20.81 2.21 2.96
C GLY A 62 22.21 2.45 3.54
N ILE A 63 22.60 3.72 3.71
CA ILE A 63 23.88 4.10 4.34
C ILE A 63 23.79 3.88 5.86
N ALA A 64 22.61 4.14 6.43
CA ALA A 64 22.29 3.90 7.83
C ALA A 64 21.18 2.85 7.95
N SER A 65 21.24 2.00 8.97
CA SER A 65 20.17 1.03 9.21
C SER A 65 18.97 1.65 9.93
N GLU A 66 19.23 2.58 10.85
CA GLU A 66 18.22 3.17 11.73
C GLU A 66 18.57 4.62 12.09
N LYS A 67 17.56 5.41 12.45
CA LYS A 67 17.71 6.75 13.04
C LYS A 67 17.00 6.83 14.39
N SER A 68 17.57 7.57 15.33
CA SER A 68 16.94 7.85 16.63
C SER A 68 17.36 9.24 17.12
N GLY A 69 16.40 10.17 17.17
CA GLY A 69 16.68 11.57 17.46
C GLY A 69 17.65 12.19 16.45
N GLY A 70 18.74 12.80 16.95
CA GLY A 70 19.81 13.38 16.14
C GLY A 70 20.94 12.40 15.75
N ASN A 71 20.76 11.10 16.00
CA ASN A 71 21.77 10.08 15.77
C ASN A 71 21.32 9.07 14.69
N LEU A 72 22.29 8.50 13.98
CA LEU A 72 22.09 7.40 13.04
C LEU A 72 22.94 6.19 13.40
N LYS A 73 22.47 5.00 13.04
CA LYS A 73 23.21 3.74 13.23
C LYS A 73 23.88 3.34 11.92
N VAL A 74 25.22 3.42 11.88
CA VAL A 74 26.05 3.04 10.72
C VAL A 74 26.96 1.90 11.13
N HIS A 75 26.92 0.78 10.41
CA HIS A 75 27.68 -0.44 10.75
C HIS A 75 27.53 -0.87 12.22
N GLY A 76 26.34 -0.69 12.80
CA GLY A 76 26.04 -1.06 14.19
C GLY A 76 26.42 -0.01 15.25
N LYS A 77 27.15 1.06 14.90
CA LYS A 77 27.53 2.14 15.82
C LYS A 77 26.59 3.33 15.69
N TRP A 78 26.13 3.86 16.83
CA TRP A 78 25.38 5.11 16.87
C TRP A 78 26.33 6.30 16.76
N LEU A 79 26.10 7.14 15.74
CA LEU A 79 26.89 8.32 15.43
C LEU A 79 25.99 9.55 15.41
N THR A 80 26.49 10.66 15.95
CA THR A 80 25.91 11.98 15.68
C THR A 80 26.19 12.38 14.24
N VAL A 81 25.43 13.32 13.68
CA VAL A 81 25.67 13.86 12.32
C VAL A 81 27.12 14.35 12.15
N ASP A 82 27.68 15.02 13.16
CA ASP A 82 29.05 15.53 13.13
C ASP A 82 30.11 14.42 13.16
N GLN A 83 29.89 13.36 13.96
CA GLN A 83 30.77 12.19 13.99
C GLN A 83 30.69 11.42 12.67
N TRP A 84 29.48 11.21 12.16
CA TRP A 84 29.27 10.53 10.89
C TRP A 84 29.94 11.26 9.72
N ARG A 85 29.88 12.59 9.66
CA ARG A 85 30.60 13.38 8.66
C ARG A 85 32.12 13.19 8.74
N LYS A 86 32.68 13.14 9.96
CA LYS A 86 34.13 12.97 10.17
C LYS A 86 34.61 11.56 9.82
N GLU A 87 33.88 10.54 10.29
CA GLU A 87 34.23 9.13 10.11
C GLU A 87 33.87 8.59 8.71
N HIS A 88 32.83 9.15 8.07
CA HIS A 88 32.26 8.67 6.81
C HIS A 88 31.91 9.83 5.86
N LYS A 89 32.93 10.59 5.43
CA LYS A 89 32.77 11.78 4.59
C LYS A 89 32.03 11.51 3.27
N GLU A 90 32.44 10.49 2.51
CA GLU A 90 31.83 10.20 1.20
C GLU A 90 30.35 9.74 1.31
N PRO A 91 29.96 8.82 2.22
CA PRO A 91 28.56 8.52 2.44
C PRO A 91 27.73 9.73 2.92
N PHE A 92 28.31 10.60 3.76
CA PHE A 92 27.68 11.85 4.16
C PHE A 92 27.40 12.76 2.96
N ASP A 93 28.40 12.98 2.11
CA ASP A 93 28.28 13.84 0.92
C ASP A 93 27.22 13.30 -0.05
N ARG A 94 27.12 11.97 -0.19
CA ARG A 94 26.09 11.30 -1.00
C ARG A 94 24.68 11.52 -0.47
N ALA A 95 24.48 11.39 0.84
CA ALA A 95 23.19 11.66 1.47
C ALA A 95 22.81 13.14 1.39
N CYS A 96 23.77 14.04 1.58
CA CYS A 96 23.57 15.49 1.44
C CYS A 96 23.19 15.88 -0.01
N ALA A 97 23.82 15.26 -1.01
CA ALA A 97 23.46 15.45 -2.41
C ALA A 97 22.02 14.96 -2.70
N ALA A 98 21.63 13.79 -2.18
CA ALA A 98 20.27 13.28 -2.31
C ALA A 98 19.23 14.18 -1.63
N LEU A 99 19.54 14.70 -0.43
CA LEU A 99 18.67 15.63 0.27
C LEU A 99 18.43 16.91 -0.55
N ARG A 100 19.49 17.49 -1.11
CA ARG A 100 19.38 18.66 -2.00
C ARG A 100 18.53 18.38 -3.21
N ALA A 101 18.74 17.23 -3.86
CA ALA A 101 17.95 16.83 -5.02
C ALA A 101 16.45 16.66 -4.69
N SER A 102 16.13 16.29 -3.44
CA SER A 102 14.75 16.11 -2.97
C SER A 102 14.07 17.38 -2.46
N SER A 103 14.81 18.46 -2.20
CA SER A 103 14.27 19.69 -1.61
C SER A 103 13.67 20.61 -2.70
N PRO A 104 12.33 20.76 -2.80
CA PRO A 104 11.67 21.39 -3.95
C PRO A 104 11.80 22.92 -4.03
N GLY A 105 12.64 23.56 -3.21
CA GLY A 105 12.48 24.99 -2.89
C GLY A 105 13.72 25.87 -2.97
N ALA A 106 14.91 25.34 -3.24
CA ALA A 106 16.09 26.18 -3.45
C ALA A 106 16.24 26.50 -4.93
N ALA A 107 15.26 27.21 -5.49
CA ALA A 107 15.57 28.03 -6.66
C ALA A 107 16.74 28.93 -6.24
N PRO A 108 17.83 29.01 -7.01
CA PRO A 108 18.90 29.97 -6.70
C PRO A 108 18.23 31.34 -6.56
N PRO A 109 18.56 32.12 -5.52
CA PRO A 109 18.02 33.47 -5.42
C PRO A 109 18.30 34.14 -6.76
N GLU A 110 17.24 34.61 -7.42
CA GLU A 110 17.35 35.48 -8.58
C GLU A 110 17.97 36.80 -8.09
N GLY A 111 19.26 36.75 -7.79
CA GLY A 111 20.10 37.89 -7.52
C GLY A 111 20.34 38.56 -8.87
N GLY A 112 19.53 39.58 -9.15
CA GLY A 112 19.71 40.43 -10.30
C GLY A 112 21.11 41.04 -10.33
N GLY A 113 21.66 41.17 -11.54
CA GLY A 113 22.73 42.11 -11.85
C GLY A 113 24.13 41.50 -11.91
N GLY A 114 24.52 41.04 -13.10
CA GLY A 114 25.91 40.81 -13.45
C GLY A 114 26.11 39.48 -14.16
N ALA A 115 25.95 39.46 -15.48
CA ALA A 115 26.17 38.30 -16.32
C ALA A 115 27.59 37.71 -16.12
N PRO A 116 27.74 36.50 -15.52
CA PRO A 116 28.99 35.77 -15.56
C PRO A 116 28.92 34.80 -16.75
N SER A 117 29.59 35.15 -17.85
CA SER A 117 30.16 34.22 -18.83
C SER A 117 29.42 32.89 -19.11
N GLY A 118 28.30 32.95 -19.84
CA GLY A 118 27.90 32.04 -20.93
C GLY A 118 27.67 30.52 -20.72
N TRP A 119 28.42 29.81 -19.88
CA TRP A 119 28.43 28.33 -19.88
C TRP A 119 27.74 27.69 -18.66
N LEU A 120 27.76 28.35 -17.50
CA LEU A 120 27.12 27.85 -16.27
C LEU A 120 25.58 27.85 -16.34
N GLY A 121 24.99 28.74 -17.15
CA GLY A 121 23.54 28.77 -17.38
C GLY A 121 22.99 27.56 -18.14
N VAL A 122 23.84 26.86 -18.91
CA VAL A 122 23.44 25.68 -19.71
C VAL A 122 23.56 24.37 -18.90
N LEU A 123 24.48 24.29 -17.93
CA LEU A 123 24.74 23.06 -17.18
C LEU A 123 23.65 22.74 -16.14
N VAL A 124 23.05 23.75 -15.49
CA VAL A 124 22.04 23.53 -14.44
C VAL A 124 20.76 22.89 -14.98
N PRO A 125 20.17 23.34 -16.10
CA PRO A 125 19.02 22.67 -16.71
C PRO A 125 19.32 21.24 -17.16
N VAL A 126 20.53 21.00 -17.70
CA VAL A 126 20.96 19.66 -18.16
C VAL A 126 21.09 18.69 -16.99
N ALA A 127 21.70 19.12 -15.89
CA ALA A 127 21.83 18.30 -14.67
C ALA A 127 20.45 18.02 -14.04
N PHE A 128 19.57 19.02 -13.98
CA PHE A 128 18.20 18.84 -13.48
C PHE A 128 17.39 17.89 -14.36
N GLY A 129 17.51 18.02 -15.68
CA GLY A 129 16.89 17.11 -16.65
C GLY A 129 17.36 15.67 -16.47
N ALA A 130 18.66 15.44 -16.25
CA ALA A 130 19.21 14.11 -16.00
C ALA A 130 18.68 13.48 -14.70
N VAL A 131 18.66 14.23 -13.60
CA VAL A 131 18.14 13.74 -12.31
C VAL A 131 16.64 13.44 -12.38
N LEU A 132 15.86 14.33 -13.00
CA LEU A 132 14.42 14.13 -13.19
C LEU A 132 14.15 12.91 -14.08
N THR A 133 15.00 12.68 -15.08
CA THR A 133 14.94 11.48 -15.92
C THR A 133 15.20 10.22 -15.10
N LEU A 134 16.27 10.17 -14.29
CA LEU A 134 16.58 9.02 -13.43
C LEU A 134 15.45 8.73 -12.43
N ALA A 135 14.98 9.75 -11.71
CA ALA A 135 13.86 9.62 -10.78
C ALA A 135 12.58 9.13 -11.48
N SER A 136 12.32 9.61 -12.71
CA SER A 136 11.17 9.14 -13.50
C SER A 136 11.31 7.68 -13.92
N THR A 137 12.52 7.21 -14.22
CA THR A 137 12.76 5.81 -14.60
C THR A 137 12.58 4.85 -13.43
N GLU A 138 13.13 5.16 -12.25
CA GLU A 138 12.95 4.34 -11.06
C GLU A 138 11.49 4.27 -10.62
N TRP A 139 10.80 5.42 -10.65
CA TRP A 139 9.38 5.48 -10.34
C TRP A 139 8.53 4.67 -11.32
N ARG A 140 8.85 4.72 -12.63
CA ARG A 140 8.18 3.89 -13.64
C ARG A 140 8.40 2.40 -13.38
N VAL A 141 9.63 1.97 -13.11
CA VAL A 141 9.93 0.56 -12.80
C VAL A 141 9.18 0.09 -11.55
N ALA A 142 9.12 0.91 -10.50
CA ALA A 142 8.38 0.59 -9.29
C ALA A 142 6.86 0.54 -9.54
N SER A 143 6.33 1.46 -10.36
CA SER A 143 4.92 1.50 -10.75
C SER A 143 4.52 0.29 -11.60
N ASP A 144 5.33 -0.06 -12.59
CA ASP A 144 5.10 -1.21 -13.46
C ASP A 144 5.14 -2.52 -12.68
N ARG A 145 6.07 -2.65 -11.72
CA ARG A 145 6.10 -3.81 -10.82
C ARG A 145 4.81 -3.94 -10.01
N ARG A 146 4.32 -2.84 -9.43
CA ARG A 146 3.05 -2.82 -8.68
C ARG A 146 1.85 -3.18 -9.54
N ARG A 147 1.78 -2.68 -10.77
CA ARG A 147 0.72 -3.03 -11.73
C ARG A 147 0.74 -4.53 -12.05
N ARG A 148 1.92 -5.10 -12.32
CA ARG A 148 2.07 -6.54 -12.53
C ARG A 148 1.61 -7.36 -11.31
N GLU A 149 1.94 -6.92 -10.09
CA GLU A 149 1.47 -7.58 -8.87
C GLU A 149 -0.06 -7.53 -8.72
N ALA A 150 -0.69 -6.39 -9.05
CA ALA A 150 -2.14 -6.24 -9.07
C ALA A 150 -2.80 -7.10 -10.16
N ASP A 151 -2.24 -7.13 -11.36
CA ASP A 151 -2.71 -7.95 -12.48
C ASP A 151 -2.62 -9.45 -12.15
N LEU A 152 -1.51 -9.88 -11.52
CA LEU A 152 -1.35 -11.26 -11.06
C LEU A 152 -2.39 -11.63 -10.00
N LEU A 153 -2.65 -10.74 -9.03
CA LEU A 153 -3.70 -10.94 -8.02
C LEU A 153 -5.08 -11.10 -8.69
N MET A 154 -5.40 -10.23 -9.64
CA MET A 154 -6.67 -10.31 -10.39
C MET A 154 -6.76 -11.57 -11.25
N ALA A 155 -5.69 -11.97 -11.92
CA ALA A 155 -5.66 -13.19 -12.72
C ALA A 155 -5.88 -14.44 -11.86
N ARG A 156 -5.24 -14.54 -10.69
CA ARG A 156 -5.45 -15.65 -9.74
C ARG A 156 -6.87 -15.69 -9.21
N PHE A 157 -7.44 -14.52 -8.91
CA PHE A 157 -8.84 -14.43 -8.49
C PHE A 157 -9.81 -14.89 -9.59
N THR A 158 -9.62 -14.44 -10.83
CA THR A 158 -10.45 -14.87 -11.96
C THR A 158 -10.39 -16.39 -12.16
N ALA A 159 -9.20 -16.99 -12.10
CA ALA A 159 -9.03 -18.44 -12.21
C ALA A 159 -9.70 -19.21 -11.07
N PHE A 160 -9.64 -18.69 -9.83
CA PHE A 160 -10.39 -19.25 -8.71
C PHE A 160 -11.90 -19.13 -8.93
N ARG A 161 -12.39 -17.96 -9.34
CA ARG A 161 -13.81 -17.69 -9.59
C ARG A 161 -14.38 -18.62 -10.66
N GLU A 162 -13.64 -18.85 -11.74
CA GLU A 162 -14.03 -19.77 -12.83
C GLU A 162 -14.10 -21.23 -12.35
N ALA A 163 -13.06 -21.70 -11.64
CA ALA A 163 -13.07 -23.06 -11.07
C ALA A 163 -14.22 -23.25 -10.07
N TYR A 164 -14.47 -22.25 -9.23
CA TYR A 164 -15.55 -22.28 -8.25
C TYR A 164 -16.94 -22.22 -8.91
N ALA A 165 -17.10 -21.41 -9.96
CA ALA A 165 -18.35 -21.33 -10.73
C ALA A 165 -18.65 -22.66 -11.44
N GLN A 166 -17.63 -23.32 -12.00
CA GLN A 166 -17.77 -24.66 -12.57
C GLN A 166 -18.20 -25.66 -11.51
N GLN A 167 -17.57 -25.65 -10.32
CA GLN A 167 -17.96 -26.51 -9.21
C GLN A 167 -19.42 -26.27 -8.77
N LEU A 168 -19.88 -25.02 -8.74
CA LEU A 168 -21.28 -24.68 -8.45
C LEU A 168 -22.23 -25.13 -9.56
N HIS A 169 -21.81 -25.06 -10.82
CA HIS A 169 -22.62 -25.51 -11.96
C HIS A 169 -22.77 -27.03 -11.96
N ASP A 170 -21.67 -27.76 -11.76
CA ASP A 170 -21.67 -29.22 -11.61
C ASP A 170 -22.54 -29.64 -10.40
N TRP A 171 -22.62 -28.79 -9.36
CA TRP A 171 -23.51 -29.01 -8.23
C TRP A 171 -24.99 -28.81 -8.59
N THR A 172 -25.35 -27.77 -9.35
CA THR A 172 -26.76 -27.46 -9.66
C THR A 172 -27.37 -28.41 -10.68
N ASP A 173 -26.59 -28.91 -11.63
CA ASP A 173 -27.14 -29.66 -12.77
C ASP A 173 -27.58 -31.09 -12.40
N ASN A 174 -27.37 -31.55 -11.17
CA ASN A 174 -27.79 -32.87 -10.64
C ASN A 174 -27.32 -34.08 -11.47
N ASP A 175 -26.52 -33.84 -12.50
CA ASP A 175 -25.76 -34.86 -13.19
C ASP A 175 -24.86 -35.49 -12.13
N SER A 176 -24.88 -36.81 -12.01
CA SER A 176 -24.22 -37.58 -10.95
C SER A 176 -22.69 -37.47 -10.97
N ARG A 177 -22.13 -36.52 -11.73
CA ARG A 177 -20.72 -36.16 -11.75
C ARG A 177 -20.37 -35.47 -10.44
N GLN A 178 -19.56 -36.18 -9.67
CA GLN A 178 -18.87 -35.63 -8.52
C GLN A 178 -18.03 -34.43 -8.98
N PRO A 179 -18.23 -33.22 -8.43
CA PRO A 179 -17.37 -32.08 -8.72
C PRO A 179 -15.94 -32.45 -8.34
N ASP A 180 -14.95 -32.08 -9.15
CA ASP A 180 -13.53 -32.29 -8.80
C ASP A 180 -13.03 -31.15 -7.90
N PRO A 181 -12.93 -31.33 -6.57
CA PRO A 181 -12.48 -30.26 -5.68
C PRO A 181 -10.98 -29.98 -5.84
N VAL A 182 -10.22 -30.83 -6.53
CA VAL A 182 -8.76 -30.70 -6.64
C VAL A 182 -8.40 -29.40 -7.35
N MET A 183 -9.08 -29.09 -8.46
CA MET A 183 -8.84 -27.85 -9.20
C MET A 183 -9.20 -26.63 -8.36
N THR A 184 -10.37 -26.60 -7.72
CA THR A 184 -10.79 -25.47 -6.88
C THR A 184 -9.86 -25.27 -5.68
N ARG A 185 -9.42 -26.35 -5.01
CA ARG A 185 -8.43 -26.28 -3.92
C ARG A 185 -7.09 -25.73 -4.39
N ALA A 186 -6.60 -26.17 -5.55
CA ALA A 186 -5.35 -25.65 -6.11
C ALA A 186 -5.44 -24.14 -6.38
N ARG A 187 -6.55 -23.68 -6.98
CA ARG A 187 -6.78 -22.24 -7.24
C ARG A 187 -6.99 -21.43 -5.97
N HIS A 188 -7.64 -22.00 -4.96
CA HIS A 188 -7.81 -21.40 -3.64
C HIS A 188 -6.45 -21.17 -2.96
N ALA A 189 -5.59 -22.18 -2.94
CA ALA A 189 -4.24 -22.07 -2.38
C ALA A 189 -3.36 -21.05 -3.14
N ASP A 190 -3.42 -21.05 -4.48
CA ASP A 190 -2.75 -20.07 -5.32
C ASP A 190 -3.18 -18.63 -4.95
N LEU A 191 -4.48 -18.37 -4.84
CA LEU A 191 -5.02 -17.07 -4.49
C LEU A 191 -4.61 -16.65 -3.06
N LEU A 192 -4.72 -17.56 -2.10
CA LEU A 192 -4.34 -17.33 -0.71
C LEU A 192 -2.86 -16.94 -0.59
N SER A 193 -1.97 -17.66 -1.29
CA SER A 193 -0.54 -17.34 -1.30
C SER A 193 -0.25 -15.94 -1.85
N GLN A 194 -0.96 -15.54 -2.92
CA GLN A 194 -0.82 -14.21 -3.52
C GLN A 194 -1.34 -13.09 -2.59
N ILE A 195 -2.45 -13.32 -1.89
CA ILE A 195 -2.99 -12.38 -0.89
C ILE A 195 -1.98 -12.17 0.26
N LEU A 196 -1.38 -13.25 0.77
CA LEU A 196 -0.36 -13.18 1.83
C LEU A 196 0.89 -12.44 1.36
N LEU A 197 1.37 -12.72 0.15
CA LEU A 197 2.52 -12.04 -0.45
C LEU A 197 2.27 -10.53 -0.55
N VAL A 198 1.13 -10.13 -1.13
CA VAL A 198 0.74 -8.72 -1.28
C VAL A 198 0.60 -8.03 0.08
N GLY A 199 -0.06 -8.68 1.05
CA GLY A 199 -0.25 -8.16 2.41
C GLY A 199 1.07 -7.98 3.16
N GLY A 200 2.05 -8.86 2.94
CA GLY A 200 3.37 -8.78 3.56
C GLY A 200 4.29 -7.72 2.93
N MET A 201 4.22 -7.52 1.62
CA MET A 201 5.07 -6.54 0.92
C MET A 201 4.64 -5.08 1.17
N HIS A 202 3.33 -4.83 1.33
CA HIS A 202 2.79 -3.47 1.38
C HIS A 202 2.05 -3.22 2.70
N LYS A 203 2.63 -2.38 3.58
CA LYS A 203 2.01 -2.06 4.90
C LYS A 203 0.54 -1.60 4.82
N ARG A 204 0.18 -0.86 3.76
CA ARG A 204 -1.20 -0.38 3.53
C ARG A 204 -2.18 -1.47 3.10
N CYS A 205 -1.66 -2.59 2.62
CA CYS A 205 -2.45 -3.73 2.14
C CYS A 205 -2.66 -4.80 3.22
N GLY A 206 -1.99 -4.69 4.38
CA GLY A 206 -2.05 -5.71 5.43
C GLY A 206 -3.47 -5.96 5.96
N GLU A 207 -4.22 -4.92 6.33
CA GLU A 207 -5.59 -5.07 6.82
C GLU A 207 -6.56 -5.57 5.73
N PRO A 208 -6.61 -5.00 4.50
CA PRO A 208 -7.45 -5.53 3.43
C PRO A 208 -7.13 -6.98 3.07
N ALA A 209 -5.84 -7.35 3.00
CA ALA A 209 -5.42 -8.72 2.72
C ALA A 209 -5.83 -9.69 3.83
N ALA A 210 -5.69 -9.30 5.10
CA ALA A 210 -6.14 -10.11 6.23
C ALA A 210 -7.65 -10.35 6.21
N ARG A 211 -8.44 -9.33 5.84
CA ARG A 211 -9.90 -9.45 5.69
C ARG A 211 -10.27 -10.43 4.58
N LEU A 212 -9.68 -10.26 3.39
CA LEU A 212 -9.88 -11.19 2.26
C LEU A 212 -9.52 -12.62 2.66
N ARG A 213 -8.41 -12.83 3.38
CA ARG A 213 -8.04 -14.15 3.87
C ARG A 213 -9.15 -14.77 4.74
N VAL A 214 -9.68 -14.03 5.71
CA VAL A 214 -10.75 -14.53 6.59
C VAL A 214 -11.99 -14.90 5.79
N THR A 215 -12.39 -14.09 4.80
CA THR A 215 -13.52 -14.41 3.92
C THR A 215 -13.23 -15.65 3.06
N LEU A 216 -12.02 -15.78 2.54
CA LEU A 216 -11.60 -16.90 1.69
C LEU A 216 -11.51 -18.24 2.45
N GLU A 217 -11.07 -18.20 3.71
CA GLU A 217 -10.95 -19.39 4.58
C GLU A 217 -12.27 -19.75 5.27
N GLY A 218 -13.14 -18.77 5.51
CA GLY A 218 -14.44 -18.94 6.15
C GLY A 218 -15.58 -19.15 5.15
N GLU A 219 -16.07 -18.05 4.57
CA GLU A 219 -17.28 -18.04 3.74
C GLU A 219 -17.10 -18.70 2.38
N LEU A 220 -15.90 -18.59 1.80
CA LEU A 220 -15.55 -19.18 0.50
C LEU A 220 -14.62 -20.39 0.64
N ARG A 221 -14.71 -21.09 1.77
CA ARG A 221 -14.01 -22.37 1.94
C ARG A 221 -14.41 -23.29 0.80
N VAL A 222 -13.43 -24.01 0.23
CA VAL A 222 -13.73 -25.01 -0.79
C VAL A 222 -14.59 -26.09 -0.15
N ILE A 223 -15.82 -26.20 -0.65
CA ILE A 223 -16.78 -27.20 -0.19
C ILE A 223 -16.22 -28.57 -0.57
N GLY A 224 -15.95 -29.40 0.45
CA GLY A 224 -15.51 -30.77 0.26
C GLY A 224 -16.66 -31.67 -0.18
N TYR A 225 -16.33 -32.90 -0.57
CA TYR A 225 -17.35 -33.90 -0.90
C TYR A 225 -18.27 -34.22 0.29
N ASP A 226 -17.72 -34.26 1.50
CA ASP A 226 -18.49 -34.54 2.72
C ASP A 226 -19.47 -33.40 3.06
N ASP A 227 -19.02 -32.15 2.91
CA ASP A 227 -19.87 -30.96 3.08
C ASP A 227 -21.00 -30.98 2.04
N TRP A 228 -20.68 -31.32 0.78
CA TRP A 228 -21.66 -31.44 -0.30
C TRP A 228 -22.74 -32.50 -0.03
N LEU A 229 -22.34 -33.70 0.42
CA LEU A 229 -23.26 -34.79 0.81
C LEU A 229 -24.19 -34.35 1.95
N ALA A 230 -23.64 -33.67 2.95
CA ALA A 230 -24.42 -33.16 4.08
C ALA A 230 -25.48 -32.15 3.61
N ILE A 231 -25.11 -31.22 2.74
CA ILE A 231 -26.04 -30.21 2.21
C ILE A 231 -27.13 -30.86 1.36
N GLN A 232 -26.76 -31.77 0.45
CA GLN A 232 -27.72 -32.47 -0.40
C GLN A 232 -28.75 -33.27 0.42
N SER A 233 -28.31 -33.92 1.50
CA SER A 233 -29.18 -34.71 2.37
C SER A 233 -30.21 -33.86 3.15
N SER A 234 -29.95 -32.56 3.34
CA SER A 234 -30.79 -31.67 4.13
C SER A 234 -31.99 -31.07 3.38
N GLY A 235 -32.08 -31.23 2.05
CA GLY A 235 -33.25 -30.86 1.25
C GLY A 235 -33.56 -29.36 1.14
N HIS A 236 -32.75 -28.48 1.74
CA HIS A 236 -32.91 -27.03 1.69
C HIS A 236 -31.60 -26.39 1.27
N ASN A 237 -31.56 -25.75 0.11
CA ASN A 237 -30.31 -25.29 -0.51
C ASN A 237 -30.28 -23.76 -0.75
N PRO A 238 -30.36 -22.90 0.30
CA PRO A 238 -30.13 -21.45 0.18
C PRO A 238 -28.64 -21.11 -0.06
N GLU A 239 -27.78 -22.11 -0.09
CA GLU A 239 -26.34 -21.97 -0.08
C GLU A 239 -25.74 -21.43 -1.39
N PRO A 240 -26.20 -21.83 -2.60
CA PRO A 240 -25.63 -21.33 -3.85
C PRO A 240 -25.80 -19.82 -4.01
N GLU A 241 -26.95 -19.25 -3.63
CA GLU A 241 -27.18 -17.80 -3.68
C GLU A 241 -26.31 -17.05 -2.67
N ARG A 242 -26.22 -17.58 -1.44
CA ARG A 242 -25.34 -17.01 -0.41
C ARG A 242 -23.89 -17.00 -0.86
N ILE A 243 -23.41 -18.09 -1.46
CA ILE A 243 -22.04 -18.20 -1.96
C ILE A 243 -21.81 -17.25 -3.14
N ARG A 244 -22.76 -17.14 -4.08
CA ARG A 244 -22.66 -16.15 -5.17
C ARG A 244 -22.58 -14.72 -4.63
N ALA A 245 -23.35 -14.39 -3.59
CA ALA A 245 -23.29 -13.08 -2.93
C ALA A 245 -21.96 -12.84 -2.21
N ALA A 246 -21.42 -13.86 -1.53
CA ALA A 246 -20.09 -13.80 -0.91
C ALA A 246 -18.99 -13.61 -1.96
N LEU A 247 -19.05 -14.32 -3.09
CA LEU A 247 -18.11 -14.21 -4.21
C LEU A 247 -18.12 -12.81 -4.84
N ALA A 248 -19.31 -12.21 -5.00
CA ALA A 248 -19.45 -10.84 -5.49
C ALA A 248 -18.87 -9.79 -4.52
N THR A 249 -19.03 -10.01 -3.21
CA THR A 249 -18.44 -9.16 -2.17
C THR A 249 -16.92 -9.29 -2.16
N PHE A 250 -16.42 -10.52 -2.25
CA PHE A 250 -14.99 -10.81 -2.33
C PHE A 250 -14.35 -10.23 -3.60
N GLU A 251 -15.03 -10.28 -4.76
CA GLU A 251 -14.58 -9.64 -6.00
C GLU A 251 -14.37 -8.13 -5.82
N ARG A 252 -15.30 -7.46 -5.13
CA ARG A 252 -15.20 -6.03 -4.84
C ARG A 252 -14.01 -5.73 -3.94
N ASP A 253 -13.83 -6.50 -2.87
CA ASP A 253 -12.72 -6.31 -1.93
C ASP A 253 -11.36 -6.63 -2.58
N ASN A 254 -11.30 -7.63 -3.46
CA ASN A 254 -10.09 -7.95 -4.21
C ASN A 254 -9.71 -6.86 -5.21
N ARG A 255 -10.68 -6.24 -5.89
CA ARG A 255 -10.44 -5.05 -6.73
C ARG A 255 -9.90 -3.88 -5.91
N LEU A 256 -10.45 -3.63 -4.71
CA LEU A 256 -9.94 -2.59 -3.81
C LEU A 256 -8.49 -2.87 -3.40
N LEU A 257 -8.15 -4.13 -3.10
CA LEU A 257 -6.77 -4.51 -2.81
C LEU A 257 -5.86 -4.29 -4.02
N ALA A 258 -6.28 -4.72 -5.22
CA ALA A 258 -5.52 -4.53 -6.46
C ALA A 258 -5.27 -3.03 -6.75
N ASP A 259 -6.27 -2.17 -6.56
CA ASP A 259 -6.14 -0.72 -6.72
C ASP A 259 -5.16 -0.08 -5.70
N LEU A 260 -5.15 -0.60 -4.47
CA LEU A 260 -4.19 -0.19 -3.44
C LEU A 260 -2.76 -0.60 -3.82
N VAL A 261 -2.57 -1.83 -4.32
CA VAL A 261 -1.29 -2.34 -4.80
C VAL A 261 -0.77 -1.53 -5.97
N ALA A 262 -1.62 -1.25 -6.96
CA ALA A 262 -1.29 -0.45 -8.14
C ALA A 262 -0.87 1.01 -7.81
N GLY A 263 -1.08 1.47 -6.57
CA GLY A 263 -0.67 2.79 -6.12
C GLY A 263 -1.65 3.91 -6.47
N ASN A 264 -2.83 3.58 -7.00
CA ASN A 264 -3.89 4.55 -7.33
C ASN A 264 -4.47 5.25 -6.08
N GLY A 265 -4.23 4.70 -4.89
CA GLY A 265 -4.71 5.25 -3.62
C GLY A 265 -4.15 6.63 -3.24
N LEU A 266 -2.97 7.02 -3.74
CA LEU A 266 -2.37 8.33 -3.36
C LEU A 266 -3.20 9.52 -3.88
N MET A 267 -3.89 9.37 -5.01
CA MET A 267 -4.84 10.36 -5.53
C MET A 267 -6.19 10.30 -4.78
N LEU A 268 -6.67 9.10 -4.44
CA LEU A 268 -7.97 8.93 -3.78
C LEU A 268 -7.99 9.43 -2.33
N PHE A 269 -6.89 9.34 -1.59
CA PHE A 269 -6.83 9.86 -0.22
C PHE A 269 -6.62 11.38 -0.13
N ALA A 270 -5.96 12.01 -1.11
CA ALA A 270 -5.92 13.47 -1.19
C ALA A 270 -7.33 14.05 -1.42
N GLY A 271 -8.14 13.40 -2.26
CA GLY A 271 -9.56 13.72 -2.42
C GLY A 271 -10.41 13.38 -1.19
N ALA A 272 -10.19 12.22 -0.56
CA ALA A 272 -10.97 11.77 0.60
C ALA A 272 -10.67 12.56 1.89
N ALA A 273 -9.47 13.10 2.08
CA ALA A 273 -9.17 13.99 3.20
C ALA A 273 -9.95 15.31 3.11
N LEU A 274 -10.11 15.85 1.89
CA LEU A 274 -10.96 17.01 1.62
C LEU A 274 -12.46 16.65 1.65
N GLY A 275 -12.83 15.43 1.24
CA GLY A 275 -14.21 14.92 1.24
C GLY A 275 -14.76 14.57 2.62
N ARG A 276 -13.99 13.87 3.48
CA ARG A 276 -14.40 13.52 4.86
C ARG A 276 -14.68 14.76 5.70
N SER A 277 -14.00 15.88 5.43
CA SER A 277 -14.29 17.17 6.07
C SER A 277 -15.67 17.73 5.69
N ARG A 278 -16.15 17.48 4.46
CA ARG A 278 -17.49 17.91 4.01
C ARG A 278 -18.60 16.99 4.51
N GLU A 279 -18.37 15.67 4.53
CA GLU A 279 -19.33 14.67 5.02
C GLU A 279 -19.60 14.82 6.53
N THR A 280 -18.53 15.02 7.32
CA THR A 280 -18.63 15.25 8.77
C THR A 280 -19.27 16.61 9.10
N ARG A 281 -19.08 17.64 8.26
CA ARG A 281 -19.80 18.93 8.39
C ARG A 281 -21.28 18.81 8.04
N ARG A 282 -21.65 18.03 7.00
CA ARG A 282 -23.05 17.80 6.62
C ARG A 282 -23.82 17.04 7.70
N THR A 283 -23.27 15.94 8.21
CA THR A 283 -23.89 15.15 9.29
C THR A 283 -24.02 15.95 10.60
N ARG A 284 -23.01 16.77 10.95
CA ARG A 284 -23.11 17.69 12.10
C ARG A 284 -24.16 18.79 11.90
N ARG A 285 -24.31 19.34 10.70
CA ARG A 285 -25.37 20.33 10.38
C ARG A 285 -26.76 19.69 10.44
N ALA A 286 -26.94 18.50 9.86
CA ALA A 286 -28.21 17.77 9.91
C ALA A 286 -28.65 17.44 11.35
N ARG A 287 -27.73 16.95 12.20
CA ARG A 287 -28.02 16.72 13.63
C ARG A 287 -28.34 17.99 14.40
N ARG A 288 -27.68 19.12 14.09
CA ARG A 288 -28.01 20.42 14.70
C ARG A 288 -29.38 20.94 14.27
N ALA A 289 -29.75 20.76 13.00
CA ALA A 289 -31.07 21.12 12.48
C ALA A 289 -32.18 20.27 13.13
N ALA A 290 -32.01 18.95 13.21
CA ALA A 290 -32.96 18.06 13.88
C ALA A 290 -33.16 18.40 15.36
N ARG A 291 -32.08 18.72 16.09
CA ARG A 291 -32.17 19.15 17.50
C ARG A 291 -32.89 20.50 17.67
N ARG A 292 -32.75 21.43 16.71
CA ARG A 292 -33.50 22.69 16.74
C ARG A 292 -34.99 22.46 16.47
N ALA A 293 -35.34 21.63 15.49
CA ALA A 293 -36.72 21.28 15.18
C ALA A 293 -37.43 20.59 16.36
N ALA A 294 -36.75 19.68 17.06
CA ALA A 294 -37.30 19.03 18.26
C ALA A 294 -37.56 20.01 19.42
N ARG A 295 -36.71 21.04 19.61
CA ARG A 295 -36.91 22.07 20.63
C ARG A 295 -38.09 23.00 20.33
N THR A 296 -38.33 23.31 19.05
CA THR A 296 -39.51 24.09 18.65
C THR A 296 -40.80 23.29 18.79
N ALA A 297 -40.78 21.99 18.48
CA ALA A 297 -41.97 21.13 18.63
C ALA A 297 -42.38 20.91 20.10
N GLY A 298 -41.41 20.75 21.01
CA GLY A 298 -41.70 20.52 22.43
C GLY A 298 -42.23 21.75 23.20
N ARG A 299 -42.18 22.96 22.62
CA ARG A 299 -42.68 24.18 23.28
C ARG A 299 -44.18 24.42 23.03
N SER A 300 -44.80 23.73 22.08
CA SER A 300 -46.21 23.93 21.72
C SER A 300 -47.18 22.96 22.41
N THR A 301 -46.70 21.95 23.14
CA THR A 301 -47.55 20.91 23.73
C THR A 301 -47.89 21.10 25.21
N SER A 302 -47.50 22.22 25.84
CA SER A 302 -47.69 22.42 27.29
C SER A 302 -48.99 23.15 27.71
N THR A 303 -49.97 23.36 26.82
CA THR A 303 -51.18 24.15 27.16
C THR A 303 -52.49 23.35 27.15
N THR A 304 -52.51 22.05 26.89
CA THR A 304 -53.80 21.33 26.80
C THR A 304 -53.72 19.86 27.17
N ARG A 305 -53.80 19.55 28.47
CA ARG A 305 -54.56 18.37 28.96
C ARG A 305 -54.65 18.34 30.48
N SER A 306 -55.61 19.10 30.99
CA SER A 306 -56.49 18.60 32.04
C SER A 306 -57.45 17.58 31.42
N THR A 307 -58.04 16.73 32.28
CA THR A 307 -59.32 16.03 32.06
C THR A 307 -59.21 14.55 31.61
N THR A 308 -59.29 13.67 32.63
CA THR A 308 -60.18 12.48 32.70
C THR A 308 -59.59 11.08 32.49
N GLN A 309 -60.14 10.17 33.32
CA GLN A 309 -60.18 8.70 33.26
C GLN A 309 -58.93 7.97 33.77
N GLN A 310 -58.87 7.31 34.93
CA GLN A 310 -59.86 6.69 35.83
C GLN A 310 -60.88 5.81 35.09
N ASP A 311 -60.51 4.55 34.80
CA ASP A 311 -61.23 3.37 35.28
C ASP A 311 -60.66 2.05 34.73
N ALA A 312 -60.97 0.99 35.49
CA ALA A 312 -60.97 -0.43 35.15
C ALA A 312 -59.63 -1.20 35.22
N ASN A 313 -59.39 -1.68 36.45
CA ASN A 313 -58.70 -2.94 36.74
C ASN A 313 -59.73 -4.10 36.74
N PRO A 314 -59.54 -5.12 35.90
CA PRO A 314 -59.76 -6.52 36.31
C PRO A 314 -58.51 -7.35 35.93
N GLY A 315 -57.90 -8.15 36.79
CA GLY A 315 -58.47 -9.34 37.43
C GLY A 315 -58.09 -10.60 36.65
N ASN A 316 -57.07 -11.34 37.14
CA ASN A 316 -56.74 -12.81 37.16
C ASN A 316 -57.36 -13.79 36.11
N PRO A 317 -56.89 -15.06 35.88
CA PRO A 317 -56.07 -15.98 36.72
C PRO A 317 -54.92 -16.74 35.96
N HIS A 318 -53.87 -17.26 36.61
CA HIS A 318 -53.71 -18.55 37.33
C HIS A 318 -53.97 -19.85 36.52
N ASP A 319 -52.93 -20.69 36.51
CA ASP A 319 -52.83 -22.17 36.48
C ASP A 319 -53.47 -23.00 35.35
N SER A 320 -52.66 -23.92 34.81
CA SER A 320 -52.74 -25.39 35.07
C SER A 320 -52.02 -26.15 33.95
N GLU A 321 -51.01 -26.95 34.29
CA GLU A 321 -51.02 -28.42 34.18
C GLU A 321 -50.60 -28.98 32.80
N ARG A 322 -49.46 -29.68 32.69
CA ARG A 322 -49.27 -31.14 32.93
C ARG A 322 -49.76 -31.98 31.74
N SER A 323 -48.83 -32.69 31.08
CA SER A 323 -48.89 -34.11 30.68
C SER A 323 -47.76 -34.39 29.68
N THR A 324 -46.76 -35.17 30.11
CA THR A 324 -46.40 -36.54 29.66
C THR A 324 -45.62 -36.57 28.36
#